data_AF-A0A380FYX6-F1
#
_entry.id   AF-A0A380FYX6-F1
#
_cell.length_a   1.000
_cell.length_b   1.000
_cell.length_c   1.000
_cell.angle_alpha   90.00
_cell.angle_beta   90.00
_cell.angle_gamma   90.00
#
_symmetry.space_group_name_H-M   'P 1'
#
loop_
_entity.id
_entity.type
_entity.pdbx_description
1 polymer ?
#
loop_
_entity_poly.entity_id
_entity_poly.type
_entity_poly.pdbx_seq_one_letter_code
_entity_poly.pdbx_strand_id
1 'polypeptide(L)'
;MTQTLRELITEKVYDMYDDLKVKLIEINQSKQLFMNGPSQELMKRAFNISYYQGEKQAIEVIQKIIEDNKEESVLVEQLRDYQIRINDKLSNLAEVMHRISEPQFKLEEALDQHYHCLGESYIITQVNNMIKEVSE
;
A
#
# COMPACT_ATOMS: atom_id res chain seq x y z
N MET A 1 31.40 8.01 2.20
CA MET A 1 30.25 8.81 2.64
C MET A 1 29.25 7.82 3.21
N THR A 2 28.87 7.97 4.48
CA THR A 2 27.78 7.19 5.08
C THR A 2 26.48 7.74 4.52
N GLN A 3 25.62 6.91 3.93
CA GLN A 3 24.30 7.35 3.49
C GLN A 3 23.49 7.84 4.70
N THR A 4 22.76 8.93 4.52
CA THR A 4 21.81 9.45 5.51
C THR A 4 20.57 8.56 5.58
N LEU A 5 19.84 8.58 6.69
CA LEU A 5 18.60 7.80 6.82
C LEU A 5 17.60 8.20 5.71
N ARG A 6 17.54 9.50 5.40
CA ARG A 6 16.73 10.03 4.28
C ARG A 6 17.07 9.36 2.96
N GLU A 7 18.36 9.27 2.62
CA GLU A 7 18.81 8.67 1.35
C GLU A 7 18.41 7.20 1.28
N LEU A 8 18.56 6.46 2.38
CA LEU A 8 18.14 5.05 2.48
C LEU A 8 16.62 4.90 2.31
N ILE A 9 15.82 5.74 2.97
CA ILE A 9 14.36 5.71 2.81
C ILE A 9 13.98 6.04 1.36
N THR A 10 14.63 7.03 0.77
CA THR A 10 14.35 7.46 -0.61
C THR A 10 14.67 6.36 -1.62
N GLU A 11 15.83 5.72 -1.49
CA GLU A 11 16.25 4.58 -2.32
C GLU A 11 15.25 3.43 -2.19
N LYS A 12 14.90 3.05 -0.96
CA LYS A 12 13.92 1.99 -0.70
C LYS A 12 12.56 2.28 -1.34
N VAL A 13 12.10 3.53 -1.29
CA VAL A 13 10.83 3.94 -1.89
C VAL A 13 10.89 3.89 -3.42
N TYR A 14 12.02 4.23 -4.03
CA TYR A 14 12.19 4.08 -5.47
C TYR A 14 12.23 2.62 -5.93
N ASP A 15 12.93 1.75 -5.20
CA ASP A 15 12.92 0.31 -5.50
C ASP A 15 11.50 -0.26 -5.47
N MET A 16 10.73 0.07 -4.42
CA MET A 16 9.33 -0.36 -4.32
C MET A 16 8.46 0.22 -5.43
N TYR A 17 8.74 1.44 -5.89
CA TYR A 17 8.02 2.04 -7.01
C TYR A 17 8.33 1.34 -8.34
N ASP A 18 9.58 0.93 -8.55
CA ASP A 18 9.97 0.17 -9.73
C ASP A 18 9.37 -1.24 -9.72
N ASP A 19 9.35 -1.92 -8.57
CA ASP A 19 8.63 -3.19 -8.39
C ASP A 19 7.14 -3.04 -8.71
N LEU A 20 6.50 -1.97 -8.22
CA LEU A 20 5.10 -1.67 -8.51
C LEU A 20 4.87 -1.45 -10.01
N LYS A 21 5.76 -0.76 -10.72
CA LYS A 21 5.66 -0.60 -12.18
C LYS A 21 5.67 -1.94 -12.88
N VAL A 22 6.53 -2.87 -12.46
CA VAL A 22 6.57 -4.23 -13.04
C VAL A 22 5.23 -4.94 -12.82
N LYS A 23 4.70 -4.95 -11.59
CA LYS A 23 3.39 -5.54 -11.28
C LYS A 23 2.26 -4.92 -12.12
N LEU A 24 2.28 -3.60 -12.32
CA LEU A 24 1.30 -2.88 -13.13
C LEU A 24 1.43 -3.18 -14.64
N ILE A 25 2.63 -3.48 -15.13
CA ILE A 25 2.83 -3.93 -16.51
C ILE A 25 2.26 -5.34 -16.68
N GLU A 26 2.57 -6.26 -15.77
CA GLU A 26 2.07 -7.65 -15.81
C GLU A 26 0.55 -7.72 -15.76
N ILE A 27 -0.07 -6.94 -14.87
CA ILE A 27 -1.54 -6.89 -14.80
C ILE A 27 -2.12 -6.31 -16.09
N ASN A 28 -1.47 -5.34 -16.74
CA ASN A 28 -1.94 -4.80 -18.01
C ASN A 28 -1.76 -5.77 -19.19
N GLN A 29 -0.63 -6.47 -19.27
CA GLN A 29 -0.37 -7.47 -20.32
C GLN A 29 -1.35 -8.64 -20.26
N SER A 30 -1.74 -9.04 -19.05
CA SER A 30 -2.72 -10.11 -18.84
C SER A 30 -4.18 -9.68 -19.01
N LYS A 31 -4.46 -8.40 -19.33
CA LYS A 31 -5.81 -7.84 -19.41
C LYS A 31 -6.74 -8.60 -20.37
N GLN A 32 -6.26 -8.98 -21.55
CA GLN A 32 -7.09 -9.69 -22.53
C GLN A 32 -7.40 -11.14 -22.13
N LEU A 33 -6.51 -11.78 -21.37
CA LEU A 33 -6.72 -13.14 -20.85
C LEU A 33 -7.81 -13.17 -19.77
N PHE A 34 -7.93 -12.10 -18.99
CA PHE A 34 -8.85 -12.02 -17.86
C PHE A 34 -10.21 -11.40 -18.18
N MET A 35 -10.30 -10.48 -19.14
CA MET A 35 -11.60 -9.89 -19.54
C MET A 35 -12.61 -10.93 -20.08
N ASN A 36 -12.12 -12.10 -20.50
CA ASN A 36 -12.93 -13.25 -20.93
C ASN A 36 -12.71 -14.50 -20.04
N GLY A 37 -12.01 -14.35 -18.91
CA GLY A 37 -11.64 -15.44 -18.03
C GLY A 37 -12.74 -15.80 -17.01
N PRO A 38 -12.56 -16.89 -16.23
CA PRO A 38 -13.47 -17.25 -15.15
C PRO A 38 -13.64 -16.12 -14.12
N SER A 39 -14.81 -16.04 -13.48
CA SER A 39 -15.17 -15.00 -12.51
C SER A 39 -14.16 -14.83 -11.36
N GLN A 40 -13.54 -15.93 -10.92
CA GLN A 40 -12.50 -15.92 -9.89
C GLN A 40 -11.25 -15.14 -10.30
N GLU A 41 -10.84 -15.24 -11.56
CA GLU A 41 -9.67 -14.53 -12.07
C GLU A 41 -9.95 -13.03 -12.27
N LEU A 42 -11.17 -12.68 -12.66
CA LEU A 42 -11.64 -11.29 -12.69
C LEU A 42 -11.63 -10.66 -11.28
N MET A 43 -12.09 -11.40 -10.28
CA MET A 43 -12.11 -10.95 -8.89
C MET A 43 -10.70 -10.80 -8.32
N LYS A 44 -9.83 -11.78 -8.54
CA LYS A 44 -8.41 -11.70 -8.17
C LYS A 44 -7.72 -10.50 -8.82
N ARG A 45 -8.01 -10.24 -10.10
CA ARG A 45 -7.51 -9.07 -10.81
C ARG A 45 -7.99 -7.76 -10.15
N ALA A 46 -9.27 -7.67 -9.80
CA ALA A 46 -9.82 -6.49 -9.14
C ALA A 46 -9.10 -6.21 -7.81
N PHE A 47 -8.93 -7.24 -6.97
CA PHE A 47 -8.20 -7.10 -5.70
C PHE A 47 -6.75 -6.69 -5.88
N ASN A 48 -6.05 -7.25 -6.87
CA ASN A 48 -4.69 -6.82 -7.19
C ASN A 48 -4.64 -5.36 -7.63
N ILE A 49 -5.62 -4.89 -8.41
CA ILE A 49 -5.70 -3.47 -8.80
C ILE A 49 -5.85 -2.58 -7.56
N SER A 50 -6.82 -2.87 -6.68
CA SER A 50 -7.03 -2.09 -5.45
C SER A 50 -5.78 -2.10 -4.57
N TYR A 51 -5.15 -3.27 -4.41
CA TYR A 51 -3.91 -3.40 -3.65
C TYR A 51 -2.76 -2.58 -4.24
N TYR A 52 -2.53 -2.62 -5.57
CA TYR A 52 -1.49 -1.83 -6.23
C TYR A 52 -1.79 -0.32 -6.22
N GLN A 53 -3.06 0.08 -6.22
CA GLN A 53 -3.46 1.48 -6.00
C GLN A 53 -3.10 1.93 -4.58
N GLY A 54 -3.29 1.07 -3.58
CA GLY A 54 -2.83 1.29 -2.21
C GLY A 54 -1.32 1.44 -2.11
N GLU A 55 -0.56 0.51 -2.73
CA GLU A 55 0.91 0.62 -2.79
C GLU A 55 1.34 1.96 -3.39
N LYS A 56 0.74 2.35 -4.53
CA LYS A 56 1.02 3.61 -5.21
C LYS A 56 0.76 4.83 -4.30
N GLN A 57 -0.42 4.88 -3.67
CA GLN A 57 -0.79 5.99 -2.81
C GLN A 57 0.17 6.13 -1.63
N ALA A 58 0.56 5.02 -1.01
CA ALA A 58 1.53 5.07 0.08
C ALA A 58 2.90 5.56 -0.37
N ILE A 59 3.38 5.16 -1.55
CA ILE A 59 4.63 5.67 -2.12
C ILE A 59 4.55 7.19 -2.29
N GLU A 60 3.47 7.72 -2.89
CA GLU A 60 3.27 9.16 -3.09
C GLU A 60 3.22 9.93 -1.76
N VAL A 61 2.52 9.39 -0.75
CA VAL A 61 2.45 9.99 0.59
C VAL A 61 3.82 10.00 1.27
N ILE A 62 4.58 8.90 1.18
CA ILE A 62 5.91 8.80 1.77
C ILE A 62 6.88 9.76 1.08
N GLN A 63 6.86 9.86 -0.25
CA GLN A 63 7.66 10.84 -0.99
C GLN A 63 7.38 12.26 -0.51
N LYS A 64 6.10 12.62 -0.34
CA LYS A 64 5.73 13.91 0.22
C LYS A 64 6.22 14.10 1.66
N ILE A 65 6.11 13.08 2.52
CA ILE A 65 6.65 13.13 3.89
C ILE A 65 8.16 13.38 3.88
N ILE A 66 8.91 12.73 2.97
CA ILE A 66 10.35 12.96 2.81
C ILE A 66 10.60 14.41 2.42
N GLU A 67 9.90 14.94 1.42
CA GLU A 67 10.08 16.31 0.91
C GLU A 67 9.76 17.38 1.96
N ASP A 68 8.68 17.21 2.71
CA ASP A 68 8.15 18.20 3.66
C ASP A 68 8.97 18.26 4.96
N ASN A 69 9.67 17.19 5.34
CA ASN A 69 10.32 17.08 6.65
C ASN A 69 11.84 17.03 6.50
N LYS A 70 12.55 18.11 6.86
CA LYS A 70 14.02 18.23 6.73
C LYS A 70 14.80 17.52 7.86
N GLU A 71 14.26 17.53 9.08
CA GLU A 71 14.87 16.88 10.23
C GLU A 71 14.52 15.38 10.25
N GLU A 72 15.52 14.53 10.51
CA GLU A 72 15.34 13.07 10.50
C GLU A 72 14.38 12.58 11.59
N SER A 73 14.41 13.21 12.78
CA SER A 73 13.50 12.88 13.89
C SER A 73 12.03 13.09 13.51
N VAL A 74 11.73 14.25 12.91
CA VAL A 74 10.37 14.60 12.45
C VAL A 74 9.94 13.71 11.29
N LEU A 75 10.86 13.40 10.37
CA LEU A 75 10.61 12.45 9.27
C LEU A 75 10.16 11.08 9.82
N VAL A 76 10.90 10.51 10.77
CA VAL A 76 10.58 9.21 11.38
C VAL A 76 9.24 9.25 12.12
N GLU A 77 8.95 10.34 12.84
CA GLU A 77 7.65 10.52 13.51
C GLU A 77 6.49 10.53 12.52
N GLN A 78 6.60 11.31 11.42
CA GLN A 78 5.55 11.39 10.40
C GLN A 78 5.30 10.05 9.69
N LEU A 79 6.35 9.25 9.47
CA LEU A 79 6.22 7.89 8.90
C LEU A 79 5.54 6.91 9.88
N ARG A 80 5.82 7.03 11.17
CA ARG A 80 5.12 6.24 12.21
C ARG A 80 3.66 6.64 12.32
N ASP A 81 3.35 7.93 12.35
CA ASP A 81 1.98 8.44 12.37
C ASP A 81 1.21 7.96 11.14
N TYR A 82 1.86 7.94 9.98
CA TYR A 82 1.25 7.41 8.77
C TYR A 82 0.89 5.92 8.90
N GLN A 83 1.79 5.11 9.46
CA GLN A 83 1.51 3.69 9.73
C GLN A 83 0.33 3.51 10.69
N ILE A 84 0.27 4.28 11.77
CA ILE A 84 -0.84 4.24 12.73
C ILE A 84 -2.16 4.55 12.02
N ARG A 85 -2.22 5.62 11.22
CA ARG A 85 -3.43 5.98 10.46
C ARG A 85 -3.87 4.90 9.49
N ILE A 86 -2.94 4.19 8.84
CA ILE A 86 -3.30 3.08 7.95
C ILE A 86 -3.85 1.90 8.76
N ASN A 87 -3.19 1.55 9.87
CA ASN A 87 -3.64 0.46 10.74
C ASN A 87 -5.05 0.72 11.30
N ASP A 88 -5.36 1.96 11.66
CA ASP A 88 -6.69 2.36 12.13
C ASP A 88 -7.76 2.24 11.03
N LYS A 89 -7.38 2.48 9.78
CA LYS A 89 -8.26 2.32 8.61
C LYS A 89 -8.44 0.88 8.18
N LEU A 90 -7.51 0.00 8.56
CA LEU A 90 -7.47 -1.40 8.14
C LEU A 90 -8.64 -2.13 8.80
N SER A 91 -9.79 -2.03 8.14
CA SER A 91 -11.06 -2.58 8.61
C SER A 91 -10.90 -4.09 8.76
N ASN A 92 -11.40 -4.61 9.88
CA ASN A 92 -11.40 -6.05 10.10
C ASN A 92 -12.34 -6.69 9.07
N LEU A 93 -11.78 -7.51 8.17
CA LEU A 93 -12.57 -8.23 7.17
C LEU A 93 -13.67 -9.09 7.82
N ALA A 94 -13.45 -9.58 9.05
CA ALA A 94 -14.50 -10.28 9.80
C ALA A 94 -15.71 -9.38 10.11
N GLU A 95 -15.46 -8.11 10.45
CA GLU A 95 -16.51 -7.12 10.72
C GLU A 95 -17.28 -6.73 9.44
N VAL A 96 -16.56 -6.58 8.32
CA VAL A 96 -17.14 -6.43 6.96
C VAL A 96 -18.07 -7.60 6.64
N MET A 97 -17.62 -8.84 6.90
CA MET A 97 -18.39 -10.05 6.63
C MET A 97 -19.62 -10.20 7.55
N HIS A 98 -19.58 -9.69 8.77
CA HIS A 98 -20.75 -9.68 9.66
C HIS A 98 -21.88 -8.79 9.16
N ARG A 99 -21.56 -7.79 8.33
CA ARG A 99 -22.51 -6.80 7.79
C ARG A 99 -22.98 -7.13 6.38
N ILE A 100 -22.48 -8.20 5.76
CA ILE A 100 -22.79 -8.60 4.38
C ILE A 100 -24.28 -8.89 4.15
N SER A 101 -25.03 -9.22 5.20
CA SER A 101 -26.47 -9.48 5.15
C SER A 101 -27.29 -8.19 5.28
N GLU A 102 -26.69 -7.05 5.57
CA GLU A 102 -27.37 -5.76 5.62
C GLU A 102 -27.78 -5.34 4.19
N PRO A 103 -29.04 -5.00 3.92
CA PRO A 103 -29.55 -4.71 2.56
C PRO A 103 -28.86 -3.56 1.81
N GLN A 104 -28.09 -2.72 2.50
CA GLN A 104 -27.36 -1.58 1.94
C GLN A 104 -25.84 -1.75 2.00
N PHE A 105 -25.35 -2.92 2.44
CA PHE A 105 -23.93 -3.16 2.53
C PHE A 105 -23.32 -3.34 1.14
N LYS A 106 -22.42 -2.43 0.79
CA LYS A 106 -21.69 -2.47 -0.47
C LYS A 106 -20.40 -3.25 -0.28
N LEU A 107 -20.51 -4.56 -0.43
CA LEU A 107 -19.39 -5.48 -0.26
C LEU A 107 -18.22 -5.13 -1.17
N GLU A 108 -18.50 -4.73 -2.41
CA GLU A 108 -17.50 -4.33 -3.39
C GLU A 108 -16.68 -3.12 -2.94
N GLU A 109 -17.32 -2.10 -2.36
CA GLU A 109 -16.63 -0.91 -1.83
C GLU A 109 -15.81 -1.27 -0.58
N ALA A 110 -16.34 -2.12 0.29
CA ALA A 110 -15.63 -2.56 1.49
C ALA A 110 -14.40 -3.41 1.16
N LEU A 111 -14.50 -4.31 0.18
CA LEU A 111 -13.37 -5.13 -0.29
C LEU A 111 -12.32 -4.26 -1.00
N ASP A 112 -12.74 -3.34 -1.85
CA ASP A 112 -11.85 -2.38 -2.51
C ASP A 112 -11.03 -1.58 -1.48
N GLN A 113 -11.70 -1.00 -0.49
CA GLN A 113 -11.06 -0.28 0.61
C GLN A 113 -10.12 -1.16 1.43
N HIS A 114 -10.52 -2.40 1.72
CA HIS A 114 -9.69 -3.33 2.48
C HIS A 114 -8.38 -3.66 1.75
N TYR A 115 -8.45 -4.04 0.47
CA TYR A 115 -7.26 -4.35 -0.32
C TYR A 115 -6.39 -3.12 -0.57
N HIS A 116 -7.00 -1.94 -0.76
CA HIS A 116 -6.27 -0.67 -0.84
C HIS A 116 -5.47 -0.39 0.45
N CYS A 117 -6.10 -0.52 1.63
CA CYS A 117 -5.41 -0.33 2.91
C CYS A 117 -4.30 -1.37 3.12
N LEU A 118 -4.48 -2.62 2.67
CA LEU A 118 -3.43 -3.63 2.71
C LEU A 118 -2.20 -3.21 1.87
N GLY A 119 -2.42 -2.66 0.68
CA GLY A 119 -1.34 -2.14 -0.17
C GLY A 119 -0.60 -0.98 0.47
N GLU A 120 -1.34 -0.03 1.05
CA GLU A 120 -0.72 1.08 1.80
C GLU A 120 0.10 0.57 2.99
N SER A 121 -0.46 -0.38 3.75
CA SER A 121 0.16 -0.98 4.93
C SER A 121 1.45 -1.73 4.59
N TYR A 122 1.47 -2.45 3.47
CA TYR A 122 2.66 -3.16 3.01
C TYR A 122 3.84 -2.20 2.83
N ILE A 123 3.65 -1.13 2.05
CA ILE A 123 4.71 -0.15 1.75
C ILE A 123 5.25 0.51 3.02
N ILE A 124 4.37 1.07 3.87
CA ILE A 124 4.83 1.77 5.07
C ILE A 124 5.51 0.83 6.07
N THR A 125 5.08 -0.43 6.13
CA THR A 125 5.72 -1.44 6.97
C THR A 125 7.13 -1.76 6.49
N GLN A 126 7.35 -1.88 5.17
CA GLN A 126 8.70 -2.08 4.61
C GLN A 126 9.63 -0.92 4.96
N VAL A 127 9.15 0.33 4.86
CA VAL A 127 9.94 1.52 5.24
C VAL A 127 10.26 1.52 6.73
N ASN A 128 9.26 1.31 7.59
CA ASN A 128 9.47 1.34 9.04
C ASN A 128 10.33 0.17 9.55
N ASN A 129 10.31 -0.98 8.88
CA ASN A 129 11.22 -2.08 9.20
C ASN A 129 12.67 -1.71 8.85
N MET A 130 12.91 -1.13 7.67
CA MET A 130 14.24 -0.66 7.29
C MET A 130 14.77 0.40 8.27
N ILE A 131 13.92 1.35 8.71
CA ILE A 131 14.31 2.35 9.72
C ILE A 131 14.75 1.67 11.03
N LYS A 132 14.05 0.63 11.48
CA LYS A 132 14.42 -0.12 12.70
C LYS A 132 15.76 -0.82 12.52
N GLU A 133 15.97 -1.51 11.40
CA GLU A 133 17.21 -2.24 11.11
C GLU A 133 18.45 -1.33 11.06
N VAL A 134 18.30 -0.08 10.64
CA VAL A 134 19.40 0.91 10.59
C VAL A 134 19.61 1.62 11.93
N SER A 135 18.63 1.58 12.84
CA SER A 135 18.69 2.25 14.15
C SER A 135 19.17 1.35 15.30
N GLU A 136 19.28 0.04 15.06
CA GLU A 136 19.81 -0.98 16.00
C GLU A 136 21.31 -1.22 15.80
#